data_AF-A0A1Y5N137-F1
#
_entry.id   AF-A0A1Y5N137-F1
#
_cell.length_a   1.000
_cell.length_b   1.000
_cell.length_c   1.000
_cell.angle_alpha   90.00
_cell.angle_beta   90.00
_cell.angle_gamma   90.00
#
_symmetry.space_group_name_H-M   'P 1'
#
loop_
_entity.id
_entity.type
_entity.pdbx_description
1 polymer ?
#
loop_
_entity_poly.entity_id
_entity_poly.type
_entity_poly.pdbx_seq_one_letter_code
_entity_poly.pdbx_strand_id
1 'polypeptide(L)'
;MNEYIDYENFKAYCEKEIGKNSAQSYQSFLKSFIRFLEENKVYSIFDYYNSKSKNPKYLEEEFLKSGKTKKRFTDYNSAVNKYIEFKNGKGYTMPIENNGQQKAKVNFPLNQILYGPPGTGKTYSTVTKAIEIIEERKVDISENRNDLKNKFDEYIRSRQIKFITFHQSYGYEEFVEGIKPVFDSENEDGDITYEISKGIFYQCCENALLLSGYKGKLRDFCDLPKDERQKFFNDDTPKYAIFIDEINRGNISKIFGELITLIEPSKRLGADDEIMVKLPYSKEKFGVPSNLYIIGTMNTADRSIALMDTALRRRFEFVEMMPQPEPLKDIKIIKNGDDTDIKLNEMLKTINDRIEYLYDRDHTIGHAYFMSLKDGADIEELASIFKNKILPLLQEYFYDDWEKIRLVLGDNGFIKEKEKDRKLLVLDGKEYETDKILYEIKFEAFKEPENYIKIYE
;
A
#
# COMPACT_ATOMS: atom_id res chain seq x y z
N MET A 1 18.08 17.35 7.46
CA MET A 1 17.23 16.37 8.18
C MET A 1 15.95 16.28 7.37
N ASN A 2 15.44 15.07 7.13
CA ASN A 2 14.21 14.82 6.35
C ASN A 2 12.93 15.00 7.18
N GLU A 3 13.06 15.42 8.44
CA GLU A 3 11.95 15.75 9.32
C GLU A 3 12.08 17.19 9.85
N TYR A 4 10.93 17.83 10.08
CA TYR A 4 10.86 19.14 10.72
C TYR A 4 11.12 19.01 12.23
N ILE A 5 12.00 19.86 12.76
CA ILE A 5 12.38 19.85 14.17
C ILE A 5 11.84 21.09 14.87
N ASP A 6 10.82 20.88 15.70
CA ASP A 6 10.18 21.93 16.49
C ASP A 6 11.02 22.35 17.70
N TYR A 7 12.01 23.20 17.46
CA TYR A 7 12.93 23.65 18.50
C TYR A 7 12.26 24.55 19.54
N GLU A 8 11.27 25.36 19.16
CA GLU A 8 10.66 26.35 20.06
C GLU A 8 9.73 25.68 21.06
N ASN A 9 8.86 24.76 20.61
CA ASN A 9 8.01 24.01 21.52
C ASN A 9 8.80 23.00 22.35
N PHE A 10 9.88 22.45 21.81
CA PHE A 10 10.80 21.63 22.59
C PHE A 10 11.46 22.41 23.73
N LYS A 11 11.92 23.64 23.46
CA LYS A 11 12.47 24.51 24.50
C LYS A 11 11.43 24.78 25.58
N ALA A 12 10.21 25.14 25.19
CA ALA A 12 9.10 25.38 26.13
C ALA A 12 8.77 24.14 26.98
N TYR A 13 8.86 22.93 26.40
CA TYR A 13 8.74 21.68 27.14
C TYR A 13 9.88 21.48 28.15
N CYS A 14 11.13 21.66 27.73
CA CYS A 14 12.26 21.56 28.66
C CYS A 14 12.21 22.62 29.77
N GLU A 15 11.71 23.83 29.49
CA GLU A 15 11.56 24.87 30.52
C GLU A 15 10.58 24.44 31.63
N LYS A 16 9.53 23.70 31.27
CA LYS A 16 8.54 23.15 32.20
C LYS A 16 9.05 21.93 32.97
N GLU A 17 9.76 21.02 32.31
CA GLU A 17 10.17 19.73 32.88
C GLU A 17 11.49 19.80 33.68
N ILE A 18 12.46 20.60 33.22
CA ILE A 18 13.83 20.59 33.76
C ILE A 18 14.39 22.00 34.05
N GLY A 19 13.57 23.04 33.91
CA GLY A 19 13.87 24.43 34.28
C GLY A 19 14.54 25.27 33.19
N LYS A 20 14.38 26.61 33.29
CA LYS A 20 14.76 27.58 32.23
C LYS A 20 16.22 27.52 31.78
N ASN A 21 17.17 27.41 32.72
CA ASN A 21 18.61 27.41 32.39
C ASN A 21 19.04 26.11 31.68
N SER A 22 18.41 24.98 32.01
CA SER A 22 18.66 23.68 31.39
C SER A 22 18.03 23.58 30.00
N ALA A 23 16.86 24.18 29.80
CA ALA A 23 16.11 24.13 28.55
C ALA A 23 16.87 24.75 27.36
N GLN A 24 17.51 25.89 27.58
CA GLN A 24 18.30 26.55 26.53
C GLN A 24 19.54 25.73 26.14
N SER A 25 20.10 24.99 27.09
CA SER A 25 21.21 24.05 26.83
C SER A 25 20.74 22.84 26.01
N TYR A 26 19.59 22.25 26.35
CA TYR A 26 19.03 21.09 25.62
C TYR A 26 18.61 21.44 24.18
N GLN A 27 18.00 22.62 23.96
CA GLN A 27 17.68 23.09 22.60
C GLN A 27 18.96 23.28 21.76
N SER A 28 20.01 23.86 22.35
CA SER A 28 21.30 24.07 21.69
C SER A 28 22.03 22.76 21.37
N PHE A 29 21.96 21.79 22.29
CA PHE A 29 22.52 20.45 22.11
C PHE A 29 21.81 19.70 20.99
N LEU A 30 20.48 19.76 20.94
CA LEU A 30 19.69 19.14 19.88
C LEU A 30 20.06 19.73 18.51
N LYS A 31 20.09 21.07 18.37
CA LYS A 31 20.51 21.74 17.12
C LYS A 31 21.90 21.31 16.68
N SER A 32 22.86 21.31 17.61
CA SER A 32 24.24 20.94 17.33
C SER A 32 24.38 19.47 16.94
N PHE A 33 23.56 18.60 17.53
CA PHE A 33 23.64 17.17 17.26
C PHE A 33 22.98 16.80 15.94
N ILE A 34 21.85 17.42 15.60
CA ILE A 34 21.21 17.25 14.29
C ILE A 34 22.17 17.62 13.16
N ARG A 35 22.89 18.73 13.29
CA ARG A 35 23.91 19.10 12.31
C ARG A 35 25.01 18.04 12.19
N PHE A 36 25.49 17.49 13.31
CA PHE A 36 26.47 16.38 13.30
C PHE A 36 25.90 15.11 12.63
N LEU A 37 24.63 14.78 12.86
CA LEU A 37 23.97 13.64 12.22
C LEU A 37 23.86 13.84 10.71
N GLU A 38 23.48 15.04 10.26
CA GLU A 38 23.43 15.38 8.82
C GLU A 38 24.81 15.28 8.16
N GLU A 39 25.86 15.79 8.81
CA GLU A 39 27.25 15.70 8.34
C GLU A 39 27.70 14.23 8.20
N ASN A 40 27.10 13.31 8.97
CA ASN A 40 27.35 11.86 8.91
C ASN A 40 26.28 11.09 8.12
N LYS A 41 25.52 11.77 7.25
CA LYS A 41 24.49 11.21 6.37
C LYS A 41 23.34 10.51 7.11
N VAL A 42 23.08 10.89 8.35
CA VAL A 42 21.91 10.46 9.13
C VAL A 42 20.86 11.56 9.03
N TYR A 43 19.77 11.29 8.31
CA TYR A 43 18.77 12.31 7.98
C TYR A 43 17.44 12.17 8.74
N SER A 44 17.33 11.29 9.72
CA SER A 44 16.17 11.16 10.62
C SER A 44 16.60 10.87 12.06
N ILE A 45 16.05 11.60 13.04
CA ILE A 45 16.23 11.35 14.48
C ILE A 45 15.52 10.06 14.86
N PHE A 46 14.39 9.74 14.21
CA PHE A 46 13.69 8.48 14.41
C PHE A 46 14.55 7.29 13.94
N ASP A 47 15.20 7.42 12.77
CA ASP A 47 16.14 6.40 12.28
C ASP A 47 17.38 6.33 13.17
N TYR A 48 17.93 7.47 13.61
CA TYR A 48 19.05 7.53 14.56
C TYR A 48 18.71 6.82 15.89
N TYR A 49 17.52 7.04 16.43
CA TYR A 49 17.10 6.45 17.69
C TYR A 49 16.79 4.96 17.57
N ASN A 50 16.08 4.52 16.53
CA ASN A 50 15.81 3.10 16.28
C ASN A 50 17.09 2.33 15.86
N SER A 51 18.05 3.02 15.22
CA SER A 51 19.36 2.47 14.84
C SER A 51 20.37 2.38 15.99
N LYS A 52 20.08 2.88 17.21
CA LYS A 52 20.87 2.59 18.41
C LYS A 52 21.01 1.07 18.67
N SER A 53 20.18 0.25 18.04
CA SER A 53 20.28 -1.21 18.06
C SER A 53 21.26 -1.81 17.03
N LYS A 54 21.63 -1.09 15.95
CA LYS A 54 22.41 -1.65 14.83
C LYS A 54 23.85 -1.13 14.69
N ASN A 55 24.22 0.08 15.14
CA ASN A 55 25.65 0.46 15.24
C ASN A 55 25.97 1.75 16.05
N PRO A 56 25.69 1.80 17.37
CA PRO A 56 25.91 3.00 18.20
C PRO A 56 27.39 3.41 18.35
N LYS A 57 28.35 2.49 18.14
CA LYS A 57 29.79 2.75 18.33
C LYS A 57 30.41 3.62 17.23
N TYR A 58 29.99 3.44 15.97
CA TYR A 58 30.55 4.19 14.84
C TYR A 58 30.33 5.70 14.99
N LEU A 59 29.11 6.13 15.33
CA LEU A 59 28.80 7.55 15.51
C LEU A 59 29.46 8.15 16.75
N GLU A 60 29.66 7.37 17.81
CA GLU A 60 30.43 7.80 18.98
C GLU A 60 31.93 7.99 18.62
N GLU A 61 32.51 7.07 17.86
CA GLU A 61 33.89 7.15 17.39
C GLU A 61 34.12 8.36 16.46
N GLU A 62 33.24 8.58 15.48
CA GLU A 62 33.28 9.77 14.61
C GLU A 62 33.10 11.07 15.41
N PHE A 63 32.26 11.06 16.44
CA PHE A 63 32.10 12.22 17.31
C PHE A 63 33.37 12.53 18.12
N LEU A 64 34.07 11.51 18.63
CA LEU A 64 35.33 11.68 19.37
C LEU A 64 36.48 12.15 18.46
N LYS A 65 36.53 11.70 17.20
CA LYS A 65 37.50 12.19 16.20
C LYS A 65 37.38 13.69 15.93
N SER A 66 36.20 14.28 16.14
CA SER A 66 35.98 15.73 16.02
C SER A 66 36.60 16.57 17.16
N GLY A 67 37.36 15.94 18.09
CA GLY A 67 37.99 16.59 19.24
C GLY A 67 37.04 16.90 20.39
N LYS A 68 35.79 16.42 20.32
CA LYS A 68 34.77 16.58 21.36
C LYS A 68 34.82 15.44 22.36
N THR A 69 34.34 15.68 23.58
CA THR A 69 34.43 14.70 24.67
C THR A 69 33.27 13.71 24.66
N LYS A 70 33.50 12.51 25.22
CA LYS A 70 32.45 11.50 25.43
C LYS A 70 31.27 12.05 26.25
N LYS A 71 31.57 12.87 27.25
CA LYS A 71 30.54 13.59 28.04
C LYS A 71 29.63 14.42 27.15
N ARG A 72 30.19 15.14 26.16
CA ARG A 72 29.41 15.96 25.23
C ARG A 72 28.52 15.12 24.31
N PHE A 73 28.98 13.94 23.91
CA PHE A 73 28.16 12.99 23.16
C PHE A 73 26.99 12.47 24.00
N THR A 74 27.20 12.22 25.28
CA THR A 74 26.13 11.86 26.23
C THR A 74 25.13 13.00 26.38
N ASP A 75 25.57 14.26 26.51
CA ASP A 75 24.68 15.42 26.61
C ASP A 75 23.79 15.57 25.36
N TYR A 76 24.35 15.32 24.17
CA TYR A 76 23.63 15.35 22.90
C TYR A 76 22.61 14.22 22.78
N ASN A 77 22.99 13.02 23.19
CA ASN A 77 22.07 11.88 23.30
C ASN A 77 20.93 12.16 24.26
N SER A 78 21.21 12.74 25.43
CA SER A 78 20.19 13.13 26.39
C SER A 78 19.24 14.18 25.81
N ALA A 79 19.73 15.13 25.01
CA ALA A 79 18.89 16.11 24.33
C ALA A 79 17.97 15.47 23.28
N VAL A 80 18.47 14.50 22.50
CA VAL A 80 17.65 13.74 21.55
C VAL A 80 16.62 12.85 22.26
N ASN A 81 17.02 12.13 23.31
CA ASN A 81 16.09 11.32 24.10
C ASN A 81 15.00 12.21 24.70
N LYS A 82 15.36 13.39 25.23
CA LYS A 82 14.39 14.35 25.77
C LYS A 82 13.51 14.96 24.68
N TYR A 83 14.02 15.13 23.47
CA TYR A 83 13.23 15.56 22.31
C TYR A 83 12.24 14.48 21.87
N ILE A 84 12.61 13.21 22.00
CA ILE A 84 11.72 12.08 21.77
C ILE A 84 10.69 11.97 22.89
N GLU A 85 11.07 12.17 24.16
CA GLU A 85 10.12 12.33 25.27
C GLU A 85 9.23 13.56 25.09
N PHE A 86 9.70 14.63 24.46
CA PHE A 86 8.85 15.76 24.07
C PHE A 86 7.84 15.35 23.00
N LYS A 87 8.26 14.53 22.01
CA LYS A 87 7.37 13.94 21.01
C LYS A 87 6.41 12.90 21.59
N ASN A 88 6.81 12.16 22.63
CA ASN A 88 6.09 10.99 23.17
C ASN A 88 5.35 11.24 24.50
N GLY A 89 5.83 12.18 25.32
CA GLY A 89 5.44 12.46 26.71
C GLY A 89 4.43 13.59 26.87
N LYS A 90 3.89 14.07 25.75
CA LYS A 90 2.51 14.53 25.67
C LYS A 90 1.81 13.60 24.71
N GLY A 91 0.76 12.92 25.16
CA GLY A 91 -0.14 12.23 24.24
C GLY A 91 -0.50 13.16 23.08
N TYR A 92 -0.17 12.71 21.87
CA TYR A 92 -0.86 13.08 20.65
C TYR A 92 -1.74 11.86 20.31
N THR A 93 -3.07 11.83 20.23
CA THR A 93 -4.14 12.83 20.05
C THR A 93 -3.71 14.29 19.98
N MET A 94 -3.73 14.83 18.75
CA MET A 94 -3.97 16.26 18.55
C MET A 94 -5.17 16.69 19.43
N PRO A 95 -4.99 17.61 20.39
CA PRO A 95 -6.11 18.18 21.13
C PRO A 95 -6.94 19.06 20.20
N ILE A 96 -8.25 18.88 20.31
CA ILE A 96 -9.24 19.90 19.97
C ILE A 96 -8.91 21.12 20.84
N GLU A 97 -8.56 22.24 20.22
CA GLU A 97 -8.66 23.53 20.88
C GLU A 97 -10.13 23.76 21.24
N ASN A 98 -10.45 23.73 22.53
CA ASN A 98 -11.49 24.61 23.06
C ASN A 98 -10.82 25.90 23.55
N ASN A 99 -10.32 26.65 22.59
CA ASN A 99 -10.36 28.10 22.53
C ASN A 99 -10.55 28.37 21.05
N GLY A 100 -11.81 28.51 20.62
CA GLY A 100 -12.22 28.21 19.26
C GLY A 100 -11.32 28.78 18.16
N GLN A 101 -10.62 27.91 17.43
CA GLN A 101 -10.19 28.07 16.03
C GLN A 101 -9.44 26.81 15.49
N GLN A 102 -10.13 26.04 14.63
CA GLN A 102 -9.63 25.16 13.54
C GLN A 102 -8.66 23.97 13.85
N LYS A 103 -9.19 22.73 13.74
CA LYS A 103 -8.42 21.47 13.63
C LYS A 103 -7.54 21.48 12.37
N ALA A 104 -6.23 21.21 12.49
CA ALA A 104 -5.38 20.98 11.33
C ALA A 104 -5.77 19.67 10.61
N LYS A 105 -6.33 19.82 9.40
CA LYS A 105 -6.84 18.72 8.58
C LYS A 105 -5.73 17.89 7.94
N VAL A 106 -5.84 16.57 8.04
CA VAL A 106 -5.00 15.65 7.25
C VAL A 106 -5.57 15.61 5.83
N ASN A 107 -4.85 16.20 4.88
CA ASN A 107 -5.30 16.20 3.48
C ASN A 107 -4.85 14.91 2.78
N PHE A 108 -5.81 14.14 2.27
CA PHE A 108 -5.55 12.94 1.46
C PHE A 108 -5.71 13.28 -0.02
N PRO A 109 -4.85 12.74 -0.91
CA PRO A 109 -5.03 12.94 -2.34
C PRO A 109 -6.36 12.36 -2.81
N LEU A 110 -7.10 13.14 -3.61
CA LEU A 110 -8.41 12.73 -4.15
C LEU A 110 -8.33 11.52 -5.09
N ASN A 111 -7.18 11.32 -5.74
CA ASN A 111 -6.92 10.21 -6.62
C ASN A 111 -5.60 9.56 -6.22
N GLN A 112 -5.63 8.28 -5.83
CA GLN A 112 -4.44 7.55 -5.42
C GLN A 112 -4.45 6.14 -6.00
N ILE A 113 -3.28 5.63 -6.39
CA ILE A 113 -3.08 4.23 -6.76
C ILE A 113 -2.03 3.62 -5.84
N LEU A 114 -2.42 2.57 -5.13
CA LEU A 114 -1.54 1.72 -4.35
C LEU A 114 -0.98 0.64 -5.29
N TYR A 115 0.32 0.63 -5.53
CA TYR A 115 0.92 -0.28 -6.51
C TYR A 115 2.12 -1.03 -5.97
N GLY A 116 2.41 -2.19 -6.56
CA GLY A 116 3.60 -2.98 -6.24
C GLY A 116 3.39 -4.47 -6.44
N PRO A 117 4.36 -5.28 -6.00
CA PRO A 117 4.35 -6.74 -6.17
C PRO A 117 3.14 -7.43 -5.51
N PRO A 118 2.79 -8.66 -5.91
CA PRO A 118 1.71 -9.40 -5.30
C PRO A 118 1.99 -9.73 -3.82
N GLY A 119 0.93 -9.76 -3.01
CA GLY A 119 1.05 -10.10 -1.58
C GLY A 119 1.64 -9.01 -0.68
N THR A 120 1.74 -7.75 -1.13
CA THR A 120 2.25 -6.64 -0.30
C THR A 120 1.17 -5.93 0.53
N GLY A 121 -0.06 -6.45 0.53
CA GLY A 121 -1.15 -5.94 1.36
C GLY A 121 -1.91 -4.74 0.78
N LYS A 122 -1.80 -4.46 -0.53
CA LYS A 122 -2.50 -3.34 -1.21
C LYS A 122 -4.01 -3.35 -0.95
N THR A 123 -4.70 -4.43 -1.35
CA THR A 123 -6.15 -4.58 -1.14
C THR A 123 -6.50 -4.56 0.34
N TYR A 124 -5.67 -5.16 1.20
CA TYR A 124 -5.86 -5.11 2.65
C TYR A 124 -5.79 -3.67 3.20
N SER A 125 -4.85 -2.85 2.71
CA SER A 125 -4.69 -1.46 3.16
C SER A 125 -5.85 -0.54 2.76
N THR A 126 -6.68 -0.91 1.78
CA THR A 126 -7.84 -0.11 1.35
C THR A 126 -8.83 0.17 2.47
N VAL A 127 -9.06 -0.79 3.37
CA VAL A 127 -9.92 -0.62 4.55
C VAL A 127 -9.36 0.48 5.45
N THR A 128 -8.06 0.45 5.73
CA THR A 128 -7.42 1.48 6.54
C THR A 128 -7.53 2.83 5.86
N LYS A 129 -7.23 2.88 4.55
CA LYS A 129 -7.30 4.10 3.75
C LYS A 129 -8.70 4.70 3.70
N ALA A 130 -9.73 3.87 3.62
CA ALA A 130 -11.12 4.29 3.70
C ALA A 130 -11.42 5.00 5.01
N ILE A 131 -11.08 4.40 6.14
CA ILE A 131 -11.29 5.02 7.45
C ILE A 131 -10.51 6.33 7.54
N GLU A 132 -9.27 6.35 7.05
CA GLU A 132 -8.46 7.56 7.04
C GLU A 132 -9.13 8.72 6.28
N ILE A 133 -9.67 8.44 5.10
CA ILE A 133 -10.33 9.43 4.23
C ILE A 133 -11.66 9.90 4.82
N ILE A 134 -12.52 8.96 5.23
CA ILE A 134 -13.88 9.27 5.70
C ILE A 134 -13.87 9.95 7.07
N GLU A 135 -13.01 9.50 7.98
CA GLU A 135 -12.88 10.08 9.33
C GLU A 135 -11.84 11.22 9.40
N GLU A 136 -11.22 11.58 8.27
CA GLU A 136 -10.21 12.65 8.12
C GLU A 136 -9.07 12.59 9.16
N ARG A 137 -8.59 11.37 9.44
CA ARG A 137 -7.53 11.13 10.43
C ARG A 137 -6.58 10.05 9.97
N LYS A 138 -5.45 9.92 10.63
CA LYS A 138 -4.60 8.74 10.48
C LYS A 138 -5.09 7.60 11.37
N VAL A 139 -5.04 6.39 10.83
CA VAL A 139 -5.31 5.18 11.59
C VAL A 139 -4.01 4.76 12.28
N ASP A 140 -4.10 4.50 13.58
CA ASP A 140 -2.97 4.04 14.37
C ASP A 140 -2.74 2.53 14.15
N ILE A 141 -1.48 2.10 14.21
CA ILE A 141 -1.10 0.68 14.08
C ILE A 141 -1.70 -0.16 15.22
N SER A 142 -1.95 0.45 16.38
CA SER A 142 -2.57 -0.19 17.54
C SER A 142 -4.08 -0.39 17.41
N GLU A 143 -4.74 0.23 16.43
CA GLU A 143 -6.18 0.07 16.25
C GLU A 143 -6.54 -1.36 15.82
N ASN A 144 -7.59 -1.91 16.46
CA ASN A 144 -8.04 -3.26 16.17
C ASN A 144 -8.56 -3.36 14.74
N ARG A 145 -8.01 -4.30 13.98
CA ARG A 145 -8.38 -4.49 12.58
C ARG A 145 -9.84 -4.87 12.37
N ASN A 146 -10.41 -5.71 13.21
CA ASN A 146 -11.79 -6.16 13.08
C ASN A 146 -12.73 -4.97 13.26
N ASP A 147 -12.42 -4.04 14.16
CA ASP A 147 -13.20 -2.83 14.36
C ASP A 147 -13.12 -1.91 13.14
N LEU A 148 -11.93 -1.73 12.56
CA LEU A 148 -11.76 -0.98 11.30
C LEU A 148 -12.55 -1.62 10.15
N LYS A 149 -12.57 -2.95 10.07
CA LYS A 149 -13.32 -3.68 9.05
C LYS A 149 -14.83 -3.53 9.25
N ASN A 150 -15.31 -3.61 10.49
CA ASN A 150 -16.72 -3.38 10.83
C ASN A 150 -17.17 -1.96 10.45
N LYS A 151 -16.36 -0.93 10.74
CA LYS A 151 -16.60 0.45 10.32
C LYS A 151 -16.63 0.58 8.80
N PHE A 152 -15.68 -0.04 8.11
CA PHE A 152 -15.64 -0.04 6.65
C PHE A 152 -16.92 -0.64 6.04
N ASP A 153 -17.39 -1.77 6.59
CA ASP A 153 -18.63 -2.42 6.16
C ASP A 153 -19.88 -1.58 6.52
N GLU A 154 -19.84 -0.80 7.59
CA GLU A 154 -20.86 0.21 7.90
C GLU A 154 -20.87 1.34 6.86
N TYR A 155 -19.71 1.87 6.48
CA TYR A 155 -19.60 2.92 5.45
C TYR A 155 -20.02 2.44 4.05
N ILE A 156 -19.87 1.16 3.74
CA ILE A 156 -20.47 0.56 2.54
C ILE A 156 -22.00 0.58 2.65
N ARG A 157 -22.56 0.12 3.78
CA ARG A 157 -24.01 0.06 4.00
C ARG A 157 -24.66 1.45 4.00
N SER A 158 -23.98 2.44 4.55
CA SER A 158 -24.43 3.85 4.54
C SER A 158 -24.18 4.56 3.21
N ARG A 159 -23.65 3.86 2.20
CA ARG A 159 -23.34 4.38 0.86
C ARG A 159 -22.36 5.55 0.89
N GLN A 160 -21.38 5.54 1.78
CA GLN A 160 -20.23 6.45 1.74
C GLN A 160 -19.03 5.84 1.02
N ILE A 161 -18.99 4.51 0.91
CA ILE A 161 -17.94 3.77 0.23
C ILE A 161 -18.53 2.87 -0.85
N LYS A 162 -17.87 2.83 -2.00
CA LYS A 162 -18.07 1.82 -3.04
C LYS A 162 -16.78 1.05 -3.25
N PHE A 163 -16.86 -0.28 -3.29
CA PHE A 163 -15.74 -1.14 -3.66
C PHE A 163 -16.09 -1.90 -4.94
N ILE A 164 -15.21 -1.87 -5.93
CA ILE A 164 -15.33 -2.60 -7.19
C ILE A 164 -13.98 -3.19 -7.60
N THR A 165 -14.01 -4.12 -8.56
CA THR A 165 -12.80 -4.72 -9.15
C THR A 165 -12.91 -4.60 -10.67
N PHE A 166 -11.84 -4.16 -11.34
CA PHE A 166 -11.79 -4.13 -12.79
C PHE A 166 -11.38 -5.48 -13.38
N HIS A 167 -11.91 -5.78 -14.55
CA HIS A 167 -11.57 -6.96 -15.34
C HIS A 167 -11.48 -6.57 -16.83
N GLN A 168 -10.92 -7.44 -17.67
CA GLN A 168 -10.65 -7.14 -19.07
C GLN A 168 -11.88 -6.71 -19.88
N SER A 169 -13.05 -7.28 -19.57
CA SER A 169 -14.32 -6.93 -20.22
C SER A 169 -15.02 -5.69 -19.64
N TYR A 170 -14.44 -5.03 -18.63
CA TYR A 170 -15.08 -3.90 -17.97
C TYR A 170 -14.99 -2.66 -18.86
N GLY A 171 -16.11 -1.99 -19.13
CA GLY A 171 -16.20 -0.94 -20.12
C GLY A 171 -16.78 0.38 -19.59
N TYR A 172 -16.92 1.33 -20.51
CA TYR A 172 -17.55 2.63 -20.26
C TYR A 172 -19.02 2.47 -19.87
N GLU A 173 -19.72 1.52 -20.49
CA GLU A 173 -21.16 1.33 -20.35
C GLU A 173 -21.57 0.85 -18.95
N GLU A 174 -20.71 0.06 -18.29
CA GLU A 174 -20.89 -0.35 -16.90
C GLU A 174 -20.43 0.73 -15.91
N PHE A 175 -19.44 1.53 -16.28
CA PHE A 175 -18.80 2.47 -15.37
C PHE A 175 -19.49 3.84 -15.35
N VAL A 176 -19.85 4.39 -16.50
CA VAL A 176 -20.37 5.75 -16.63
C VAL A 176 -21.85 5.73 -17.00
N GLU A 177 -22.18 5.30 -18.21
CA GLU A 177 -23.56 5.06 -18.65
C GLU A 177 -23.57 4.22 -19.93
N GLY A 178 -24.61 3.40 -20.10
CA GLY A 178 -24.75 2.54 -21.26
C GLY A 178 -26.21 2.28 -21.59
N ILE A 179 -26.46 1.86 -22.82
CA ILE A 179 -27.79 1.47 -23.28
C ILE A 179 -28.05 0.02 -22.84
N LYS A 180 -29.15 -0.22 -22.13
CA LYS A 180 -29.57 -1.55 -21.71
C LYS A 180 -30.95 -1.87 -22.28
N PRO A 181 -31.18 -3.12 -22.75
CA PRO A 181 -32.50 -3.57 -23.12
C PRO A 181 -33.35 -3.80 -21.86
N VAL A 182 -34.60 -3.34 -21.91
CA VAL A 182 -35.62 -3.60 -20.89
C VAL A 182 -36.72 -4.43 -21.53
N PHE A 183 -37.02 -5.57 -20.91
CA PHE A 183 -38.12 -6.43 -21.31
C PHE A 183 -39.38 -5.94 -20.62
N ASP A 184 -40.41 -5.62 -21.40
CA ASP A 184 -41.71 -5.31 -20.85
C ASP A 184 -42.42 -6.60 -20.46
N SER A 185 -42.52 -6.86 -19.16
CA SER A 185 -43.18 -8.07 -18.63
C SER A 185 -44.70 -8.05 -18.77
N GLU A 186 -45.30 -6.93 -19.17
CA GLU A 186 -46.76 -6.77 -19.29
C GLU A 186 -47.28 -6.82 -20.74
N ASN A 187 -46.39 -6.83 -21.74
CA ASN A 187 -46.77 -6.95 -23.15
C ASN A 187 -46.55 -8.40 -23.66
N GLU A 188 -47.62 -9.04 -24.16
CA GLU A 188 -47.59 -10.41 -24.71
C GLU A 188 -46.64 -10.56 -25.92
N ASP A 189 -46.27 -9.45 -26.59
CA ASP A 189 -45.41 -9.43 -27.77
C ASP A 189 -43.90 -9.36 -27.46
N GLY A 190 -43.49 -9.21 -26.20
CA GLY A 190 -42.09 -9.25 -25.80
C GLY A 190 -41.21 -8.13 -26.39
N ASP A 191 -41.80 -6.97 -26.68
CA ASP A 191 -41.10 -5.82 -27.26
C ASP A 191 -39.90 -5.38 -26.39
N ILE A 192 -38.74 -5.23 -27.04
CA ILE A 192 -37.50 -4.77 -26.40
C ILE A 192 -37.42 -3.26 -26.50
N THR A 193 -37.46 -2.59 -25.34
CA THR A 193 -37.16 -1.15 -25.27
C THR A 193 -35.71 -0.94 -24.81
N TYR A 194 -35.12 0.19 -25.18
CA TYR A 194 -33.74 0.51 -24.82
C TYR A 194 -33.74 1.71 -23.88
N GLU A 195 -33.20 1.53 -22.67
CA GLU A 195 -33.04 2.60 -21.69
C GLU A 195 -31.57 2.94 -21.48
N ILE A 196 -31.29 4.19 -21.13
CA ILE A 196 -29.94 4.59 -20.73
C ILE A 196 -29.80 4.36 -19.24
N SER A 197 -28.96 3.40 -18.87
CA SER A 197 -28.68 3.02 -17.50
C SER A 197 -27.42 3.73 -16.99
N LYS A 198 -27.48 4.28 -15.78
CA LYS A 198 -26.34 4.94 -15.13
C LYS A 198 -25.38 3.91 -14.55
N GLY A 199 -24.11 4.03 -14.92
CA GLY A 199 -23.02 3.16 -14.46
C GLY A 199 -22.55 3.45 -13.04
N ILE A 200 -21.62 2.64 -12.56
CA ILE A 200 -21.19 2.65 -11.14
C ILE A 200 -20.56 3.98 -10.73
N PHE A 201 -19.68 4.56 -11.54
CA PHE A 201 -19.02 5.82 -11.25
C PHE A 201 -20.01 6.99 -11.25
N TYR A 202 -20.96 6.99 -12.19
CA TYR A 202 -22.03 7.99 -12.21
C TYR A 202 -22.84 7.95 -10.90
N GLN A 203 -23.23 6.75 -10.46
CA GLN A 203 -23.93 6.58 -9.18
C GLN A 203 -23.07 7.01 -7.99
N CYS A 204 -21.75 6.80 -8.03
CA CYS A 204 -20.83 7.29 -6.99
C CYS A 204 -20.82 8.82 -6.93
N CYS A 205 -20.81 9.51 -8.07
CA CYS A 205 -20.93 10.97 -8.13
C CYS A 205 -22.26 11.46 -7.55
N GLU A 206 -23.38 10.80 -7.86
CA GLU A 206 -24.68 11.14 -7.25
C GLU A 206 -24.69 10.93 -5.73
N ASN A 207 -24.13 9.82 -5.24
CA ASN A 207 -24.05 9.58 -3.80
C ASN A 207 -23.13 10.59 -3.10
N ALA A 208 -22.02 10.99 -3.74
CA ALA A 208 -21.13 12.02 -3.20
C ALA A 208 -21.85 13.38 -3.08
N LEU A 209 -22.68 13.76 -4.05
CA LEU A 209 -23.54 14.94 -3.96
C LEU A 209 -24.62 14.81 -2.89
N LEU A 210 -25.21 13.62 -2.74
CA LEU A 210 -26.20 13.39 -1.69
C LEU A 210 -25.60 13.63 -0.30
N LEU A 211 -24.36 13.18 -0.09
CA LEU A 211 -23.62 13.42 1.14
C LEU A 211 -23.28 14.89 1.38
N SER A 212 -23.12 15.68 0.31
CA SER A 212 -22.94 17.13 0.42
C SER A 212 -24.22 17.88 0.77
N GLY A 213 -25.35 17.17 0.93
CA GLY A 213 -26.65 17.73 1.29
C GLY A 213 -27.54 18.07 0.08
N TYR A 214 -27.09 17.81 -1.16
CA TYR A 214 -27.90 18.05 -2.35
C TYR A 214 -28.83 16.87 -2.63
N LYS A 215 -30.14 17.12 -2.76
CA LYS A 215 -31.17 16.06 -2.92
C LYS A 215 -31.67 15.85 -4.36
N GLY A 216 -31.18 16.65 -5.31
CA GLY A 216 -31.57 16.54 -6.72
C GLY A 216 -30.70 15.55 -7.50
N LYS A 217 -30.88 15.51 -8.84
CA LYS A 217 -30.03 14.69 -9.73
C LYS A 217 -28.74 15.43 -10.06
N LEU A 218 -27.67 14.68 -10.36
CA LEU A 218 -26.37 15.25 -10.75
C LEU A 218 -26.49 16.21 -11.95
N ARG A 219 -27.31 15.87 -12.94
CA ARG A 219 -27.55 16.73 -14.11
C ARG A 219 -28.12 18.10 -13.71
N ASP A 220 -29.06 18.12 -12.77
CA ASP A 220 -29.77 19.32 -12.34
C ASP A 220 -28.81 20.19 -11.50
N PHE A 221 -27.92 19.56 -10.72
CA PHE A 221 -26.83 20.23 -10.01
C PHE A 221 -25.84 20.92 -10.98
N CYS A 222 -25.54 20.27 -12.09
CA CYS A 222 -24.66 20.83 -13.13
C CYS A 222 -25.28 22.05 -13.84
N ASP A 223 -26.59 22.25 -13.77
CA ASP A 223 -27.27 23.41 -14.33
C ASP A 223 -27.36 24.61 -13.38
N LEU A 224 -27.04 24.42 -12.09
CA LEU A 224 -27.03 25.51 -11.12
C LEU A 224 -25.95 26.58 -11.47
N PRO A 225 -26.07 27.80 -10.97
CA PRO A 225 -24.97 28.75 -10.95
C PRO A 225 -23.76 28.20 -10.18
N LYS A 226 -22.54 28.55 -10.59
CA LYS A 226 -21.30 28.07 -9.95
C LYS A 226 -21.23 28.45 -8.47
N ASP A 227 -21.61 29.67 -8.14
CA ASP A 227 -21.64 30.18 -6.77
C ASP A 227 -22.65 29.43 -5.88
N GLU A 228 -23.73 28.89 -6.47
CA GLU A 228 -24.64 28.00 -5.76
C GLU A 228 -24.05 26.61 -5.55
N ARG A 229 -23.40 26.02 -6.56
CA ARG A 229 -22.72 24.72 -6.42
C ARG A 229 -21.65 24.75 -5.35
N GLN A 230 -20.82 25.79 -5.32
CA GLN A 230 -19.72 25.91 -4.36
C GLN A 230 -20.20 25.87 -2.90
N LYS A 231 -21.44 26.29 -2.60
CA LYS A 231 -22.00 26.24 -1.23
C LYS A 231 -22.14 24.82 -0.68
N PHE A 232 -22.24 23.81 -1.56
CA PHE A 232 -22.34 22.40 -1.15
C PHE A 232 -20.99 21.77 -0.82
N PHE A 233 -19.89 22.40 -1.25
CA PHE A 233 -18.54 21.89 -1.05
C PHE A 233 -17.77 22.82 -0.13
N ASN A 234 -17.70 22.43 1.13
CA ASN A 234 -16.90 23.09 2.14
C ASN A 234 -16.05 22.05 2.87
N ASP A 235 -15.31 22.53 3.86
CA ASP A 235 -14.44 21.70 4.64
C ASP A 235 -15.19 20.55 5.34
N ASP A 236 -16.36 20.82 5.91
CA ASP A 236 -17.15 19.85 6.67
C ASP A 236 -17.99 18.92 5.77
N THR A 237 -17.97 19.10 4.45
CA THR A 237 -18.67 18.23 3.51
C THR A 237 -18.18 16.79 3.68
N PRO A 238 -19.07 15.83 3.98
CA PRO A 238 -18.70 14.42 4.15
C PRO A 238 -18.06 13.86 2.88
N LYS A 239 -17.03 13.03 3.06
CA LYS A 239 -16.29 12.44 1.95
C LYS A 239 -16.99 11.17 1.45
N TYR A 240 -16.85 10.91 0.16
CA TYR A 240 -17.24 9.64 -0.47
C TYR A 240 -15.99 9.00 -1.04
N ALA A 241 -15.84 7.68 -0.98
CA ALA A 241 -14.71 6.99 -1.59
C ALA A 241 -15.14 5.82 -2.48
N ILE A 242 -14.60 5.75 -3.70
CA ILE A 242 -14.63 4.57 -4.56
C ILE A 242 -13.26 3.89 -4.55
N PHE A 243 -13.26 2.59 -4.26
CA PHE A 243 -12.10 1.70 -4.32
C PHE A 243 -12.21 0.82 -5.55
N ILE A 244 -11.16 0.84 -6.37
CA ILE A 244 -11.06 0.11 -7.63
C ILE A 244 -9.89 -0.87 -7.52
N ASP A 245 -10.20 -2.10 -7.17
CA ASP A 245 -9.20 -3.18 -7.10
C ASP A 245 -8.79 -3.60 -8.52
N GLU A 246 -7.52 -3.97 -8.70
CA GLU A 246 -6.98 -4.41 -9.99
C GLU A 246 -7.23 -3.39 -11.13
N ILE A 247 -7.04 -2.09 -10.83
CA ILE A 247 -7.41 -0.98 -11.73
C ILE A 247 -6.77 -1.11 -13.12
N ASN A 248 -5.61 -1.74 -13.20
CA ASN A 248 -4.86 -1.93 -14.44
C ASN A 248 -5.37 -3.11 -15.28
N ARG A 249 -6.20 -4.03 -14.75
CA ARG A 249 -6.77 -5.14 -15.53
C ARG A 249 -7.84 -4.72 -16.54
N GLY A 250 -8.33 -3.49 -16.45
CA GLY A 250 -9.21 -2.87 -17.45
C GLY A 250 -8.46 -1.86 -18.33
N ASN A 251 -8.98 -1.58 -19.53
CA ASN A 251 -8.49 -0.45 -20.32
C ASN A 251 -9.00 0.85 -19.70
N ILE A 252 -8.24 1.43 -18.78
CA ILE A 252 -8.68 2.58 -17.98
C ILE A 252 -9.06 3.77 -18.87
N SER A 253 -8.31 4.04 -19.95
CA SER A 253 -8.64 5.12 -20.89
C SER A 253 -10.00 4.91 -21.55
N LYS A 254 -10.33 3.67 -21.94
CA LYS A 254 -11.65 3.32 -22.49
C LYS A 254 -12.76 3.38 -21.43
N ILE A 255 -12.47 2.94 -20.20
CA ILE A 255 -13.44 2.90 -19.11
C ILE A 255 -13.82 4.31 -18.66
N PHE A 256 -12.84 5.20 -18.45
CA PHE A 256 -13.10 6.58 -18.05
C PHE A 256 -13.55 7.47 -19.21
N GLY A 257 -13.19 7.14 -20.46
CA GLY A 257 -13.55 7.94 -21.63
C GLY A 257 -13.18 9.41 -21.46
N GLU A 258 -14.15 10.30 -21.67
CA GLU A 258 -14.00 11.74 -21.51
C GLU A 258 -13.86 12.20 -20.05
N LEU A 259 -14.17 11.35 -19.07
CA LEU A 259 -14.10 11.69 -17.64
C LEU A 259 -12.67 11.79 -17.13
N ILE A 260 -11.68 11.33 -17.90
CA ILE A 260 -10.27 11.39 -17.53
C ILE A 260 -9.83 12.81 -17.16
N THR A 261 -10.39 13.84 -17.78
CA THR A 261 -10.08 15.24 -17.43
C THR A 261 -10.79 15.67 -16.14
N LEU A 262 -12.00 15.17 -15.89
CA LEU A 262 -12.85 15.58 -14.78
C LEU A 262 -12.39 15.04 -13.42
N ILE A 263 -11.63 13.95 -13.41
CA ILE A 263 -11.09 13.41 -12.16
C ILE A 263 -9.97 14.28 -11.57
N GLU A 264 -9.38 15.20 -12.33
CA GLU A 264 -8.35 16.12 -11.82
C GLU A 264 -8.93 17.04 -10.73
N PRO A 265 -8.27 17.21 -9.56
CA PRO A 265 -8.80 17.99 -8.44
C PRO A 265 -9.32 19.39 -8.82
N SER A 266 -8.59 20.09 -9.68
CA SER A 266 -8.91 21.46 -10.12
C SER A 266 -10.17 21.54 -10.99
N LYS A 267 -10.55 20.43 -11.64
CA LYS A 267 -11.63 20.37 -12.66
C LYS A 267 -12.95 19.84 -12.11
N ARG A 268 -12.98 19.49 -10.82
CA ARG A 268 -14.15 18.93 -10.14
C ARG A 268 -15.18 19.99 -9.78
N LEU A 269 -16.43 19.57 -9.63
CA LEU A 269 -17.51 20.42 -9.16
C LEU A 269 -17.17 20.97 -7.77
N GLY A 270 -17.29 22.28 -7.62
CA GLY A 270 -16.90 23.02 -6.41
C GLY A 270 -15.45 23.56 -6.43
N ALA A 271 -14.63 23.18 -7.41
CA ALA A 271 -13.31 23.76 -7.60
C ALA A 271 -13.38 25.09 -8.38
N ASP A 272 -12.29 25.88 -8.32
CA ASP A 272 -12.21 27.15 -9.02
C ASP A 272 -12.22 27.00 -10.54
N ASP A 273 -11.59 25.97 -11.08
CA ASP A 273 -11.55 25.69 -12.52
C ASP A 273 -12.47 24.53 -12.91
N GLU A 274 -13.64 24.42 -12.27
CA GLU A 274 -14.58 23.32 -12.53
C GLU A 274 -14.95 23.18 -14.02
N ILE A 275 -14.94 21.95 -14.51
CA ILE A 275 -15.31 21.60 -15.88
C ILE A 275 -16.46 20.59 -15.82
N MET A 276 -17.34 20.67 -16.82
CA MET A 276 -18.40 19.70 -17.05
C MET A 276 -18.33 19.22 -18.50
N VAL A 277 -18.72 17.97 -18.72
CA VAL A 277 -18.86 17.38 -20.05
C VAL A 277 -20.32 17.05 -20.32
N LYS A 278 -20.66 16.86 -21.60
CA LYS A 278 -21.96 16.35 -22.01
C LYS A 278 -21.79 14.88 -22.39
N LEU A 279 -22.45 13.98 -21.67
CA LEU A 279 -22.27 12.55 -21.87
C LEU A 279 -22.81 12.10 -23.25
N PRO A 280 -22.21 11.07 -23.88
CA PRO A 280 -22.50 10.69 -25.25
C PRO A 280 -23.87 10.04 -25.43
N TYR A 281 -24.36 9.26 -24.46
CA TYR A 281 -25.63 8.55 -24.60
C TYR A 281 -26.79 9.42 -24.13
N SER A 282 -26.78 9.84 -22.86
CA SER A 282 -27.89 10.59 -22.25
C SER A 282 -27.97 12.04 -22.68
N LYS A 283 -26.86 12.60 -23.21
CA LYS A 283 -26.73 14.03 -23.51
C LYS A 283 -26.87 14.93 -22.27
N GLU A 284 -26.77 14.36 -21.07
CA GLU A 284 -26.82 15.11 -19.81
C GLU A 284 -25.45 15.74 -19.50
N LYS A 285 -25.47 16.87 -18.77
CA LYS A 285 -24.25 17.44 -18.20
C LYS A 285 -23.77 16.56 -17.05
N PHE A 286 -22.46 16.38 -16.97
CA PHE A 286 -21.80 15.59 -15.96
C PHE A 286 -20.53 16.28 -15.45
N GLY A 287 -20.32 16.21 -14.14
CA GLY A 287 -19.12 16.66 -13.47
C GLY A 287 -18.82 15.76 -12.27
N VAL A 288 -17.56 15.72 -11.85
CA VAL A 288 -17.11 14.91 -10.72
C VAL A 288 -17.13 15.76 -9.45
N PRO A 289 -17.85 15.37 -8.37
CA PRO A 289 -17.85 16.11 -7.11
C PRO A 289 -16.47 16.19 -6.43
N SER A 290 -16.15 17.33 -5.82
CA SER A 290 -14.86 17.53 -5.14
C SER A 290 -14.67 16.68 -3.88
N ASN A 291 -15.75 16.18 -3.27
CA ASN A 291 -15.71 15.29 -2.10
C ASN A 291 -15.63 13.79 -2.45
N LEU A 292 -15.52 13.41 -3.73
CA LEU A 292 -15.34 12.03 -4.17
C LEU A 292 -13.85 11.64 -4.15
N TYR A 293 -13.47 10.51 -3.56
CA TYR A 293 -12.11 9.99 -3.59
C TYR A 293 -12.05 8.74 -4.46
N ILE A 294 -11.00 8.60 -5.27
CA ILE A 294 -10.78 7.45 -6.15
C ILE A 294 -9.48 6.77 -5.72
N ILE A 295 -9.57 5.55 -5.22
CA ILE A 295 -8.43 4.78 -4.73
C ILE A 295 -8.32 3.50 -5.55
N GLY A 296 -7.25 3.35 -6.30
CA GLY A 296 -6.95 2.15 -7.07
C GLY A 296 -5.94 1.23 -6.36
N THR A 297 -6.01 -0.07 -6.61
CA THR A 297 -4.89 -0.99 -6.36
C THR A 297 -4.36 -1.53 -7.69
N MET A 298 -3.05 -1.77 -7.77
CA MET A 298 -2.38 -2.19 -8.99
C MET A 298 -1.29 -3.22 -8.70
N ASN A 299 -1.41 -4.43 -9.25
CA ASN A 299 -0.31 -5.39 -9.25
C ASN A 299 0.67 -5.05 -10.38
N THR A 300 1.96 -4.99 -10.08
CA THR A 300 3.00 -4.67 -11.07
C THR A 300 3.61 -5.88 -11.78
N ALA A 301 3.56 -7.07 -11.17
CA ALA A 301 4.08 -8.32 -11.76
C ALA A 301 3.27 -8.82 -12.99
N ASP A 302 2.01 -8.41 -13.11
CA ASP A 302 1.11 -8.93 -14.14
C ASP A 302 1.48 -8.35 -15.53
N ARG A 303 2.24 -9.12 -16.32
CA ARG A 303 2.70 -8.76 -17.68
C ARG A 303 1.57 -8.65 -18.73
N SER A 304 0.39 -9.18 -18.44
CA SER A 304 -0.77 -9.21 -19.35
C SER A 304 -1.61 -7.92 -19.34
N ILE A 305 -1.13 -6.90 -18.64
CA ILE A 305 -1.90 -5.71 -18.33
C ILE A 305 -1.57 -4.54 -19.27
N ALA A 306 -2.62 -3.81 -19.68
CA ALA A 306 -2.49 -2.56 -20.40
C ALA A 306 -1.61 -1.57 -19.61
N LEU A 307 -0.54 -1.09 -20.25
CA LEU A 307 0.27 -0.01 -19.71
C LEU A 307 -0.62 1.20 -19.42
N MET A 308 -0.54 1.70 -18.21
CA MET A 308 -1.38 2.83 -17.81
C MET A 308 -0.96 4.08 -18.59
N ASP A 309 -1.93 4.74 -19.23
CA ASP A 309 -1.70 5.93 -20.03
C ASP A 309 -1.00 7.03 -19.21
N THR A 310 -0.02 7.69 -19.82
CA THR A 310 0.67 8.86 -19.27
C THR A 310 -0.30 9.95 -18.80
N ALA A 311 -1.46 10.09 -19.46
CA ALA A 311 -2.52 11.00 -19.10
C ALA A 311 -3.13 10.64 -17.73
N LEU A 312 -3.39 9.36 -17.48
CA LEU A 312 -3.88 8.87 -16.18
C LEU A 312 -2.82 9.03 -15.10
N ARG A 313 -1.56 8.73 -15.42
CA ARG A 313 -0.45 8.84 -14.45
C ARG A 313 -0.30 10.22 -13.85
N ARG A 314 -0.62 11.27 -14.59
CA ARG A 314 -0.57 12.67 -14.10
C ARG A 314 -1.70 13.03 -13.14
N ARG A 315 -2.75 12.21 -13.07
CA ARG A 315 -4.00 12.51 -12.35
C ARG A 315 -4.18 11.66 -11.09
N PHE A 316 -3.32 10.67 -10.89
CA PHE A 316 -3.26 9.85 -9.70
C PHE A 316 -1.92 10.05 -8.99
N GLU A 317 -1.95 10.06 -7.66
CA GLU A 317 -0.75 9.90 -6.85
C GLU A 317 -0.41 8.41 -6.74
N PHE A 318 0.85 8.04 -6.99
CA PHE A 318 1.30 6.65 -6.96
C PHE A 318 2.01 6.38 -5.64
N VAL A 319 1.42 5.51 -4.83
CA VAL A 319 2.03 5.06 -3.57
C VAL A 319 2.49 3.63 -3.74
N GLU A 320 3.80 3.46 -3.66
CA GLU A 320 4.42 2.15 -3.79
C GLU A 320 4.30 1.35 -2.49
N MET A 321 3.96 0.07 -2.63
CA MET A 321 3.85 -0.89 -1.54
C MET A 321 4.76 -2.09 -1.82
N MET A 322 6.01 -1.98 -1.35
CA MET A 322 7.01 -3.06 -1.42
C MET A 322 6.84 -4.07 -0.29
N PRO A 323 7.31 -5.33 -0.46
CA PRO A 323 7.32 -6.31 0.61
C PRO A 323 8.01 -5.78 1.88
N GLN A 324 7.36 -5.97 3.03
CA GLN A 324 7.87 -5.63 4.35
C GLN A 324 8.13 -6.92 5.12
N PRO A 325 9.38 -7.39 5.26
CA PRO A 325 9.69 -8.62 6.00
C PRO A 325 9.59 -8.44 7.53
N GLU A 326 9.71 -7.21 8.04
CA GLU A 326 9.77 -6.92 9.48
C GLU A 326 8.60 -7.48 10.31
N PRO A 327 7.32 -7.45 9.86
CA PRO A 327 6.21 -8.07 10.59
C PRO A 327 6.34 -9.58 10.80
N LEU A 328 7.23 -10.26 10.07
CA LEU A 328 7.47 -11.71 10.19
C LEU A 328 8.58 -12.04 11.20
N LYS A 329 9.26 -11.03 11.75
CA LYS A 329 10.47 -11.21 12.58
C LYS A 329 10.22 -12.00 13.86
N ASP A 330 9.08 -11.78 14.50
CA ASP A 330 8.76 -12.37 15.80
C ASP A 330 7.94 -13.67 15.69
N ILE A 331 7.66 -14.14 14.46
CA ILE A 331 6.92 -15.39 14.24
C ILE A 331 7.89 -16.57 14.34
N LYS A 332 7.74 -17.38 15.39
CA LYS A 332 8.52 -18.62 15.56
C LYS A 332 7.88 -19.79 14.83
N ILE A 333 8.72 -20.62 14.23
CA ILE A 333 8.31 -21.88 13.59
C ILE A 333 8.76 -23.03 14.49
N ILE A 334 7.85 -23.98 14.76
CA ILE A 334 8.12 -25.14 15.60
C ILE A 334 8.16 -26.42 14.79
N LYS A 335 8.99 -27.38 15.23
CA LYS A 335 9.01 -28.75 14.73
C LYS A 335 9.09 -29.68 15.93
N ASN A 336 8.15 -30.63 16.03
CA ASN A 336 8.07 -31.58 17.15
C ASN A 336 8.03 -30.94 18.56
N GLY A 337 7.53 -29.70 18.66
CA GLY A 337 7.44 -28.95 19.91
C GLY A 337 8.66 -28.06 20.23
N ASP A 338 9.72 -28.12 19.43
CA ASP A 338 10.92 -27.30 19.59
C ASP A 338 10.97 -26.15 18.57
N ASP A 339 11.55 -25.01 18.96
CA ASP A 339 11.81 -23.88 18.07
C ASP A 339 12.88 -24.26 17.01
N THR A 340 12.65 -23.85 15.77
CA THR A 340 13.47 -24.25 14.61
C THR A 340 14.53 -23.22 14.22
N ASP A 341 14.61 -22.09 14.93
CA ASP A 341 15.51 -20.95 14.66
C ASP A 341 15.34 -20.32 13.25
N ILE A 342 14.31 -20.71 12.49
CA ILE A 342 14.02 -20.15 11.17
C ILE A 342 13.61 -18.68 11.32
N LYS A 343 14.32 -17.79 10.65
CA LYS A 343 14.01 -16.36 10.60
C LYS A 343 13.31 -15.98 9.32
N LEU A 344 11.97 -15.94 9.36
CA LEU A 344 11.13 -15.65 8.19
C LEU A 344 11.46 -14.30 7.52
N ASN A 345 11.79 -13.29 8.31
CA ASN A 345 12.14 -11.96 7.79
C ASN A 345 13.47 -11.97 7.00
N GLU A 346 14.51 -12.66 7.49
CA GLU A 346 15.81 -12.81 6.81
C GLU A 346 15.66 -13.67 5.55
N MET A 347 14.88 -14.75 5.64
CA MET A 347 14.56 -15.63 4.51
C MET A 347 13.82 -14.89 3.40
N LEU A 348 12.71 -14.21 3.70
CA LEU A 348 11.93 -13.47 2.70
C LEU A 348 12.77 -12.36 2.07
N LYS A 349 13.55 -11.63 2.88
CA LYS A 349 14.46 -10.61 2.36
C LYS A 349 15.45 -11.20 1.36
N THR A 350 16.12 -12.29 1.70
CA THR A 350 17.13 -12.92 0.84
C THR A 350 16.53 -13.46 -0.45
N ILE A 351 15.35 -14.10 -0.37
CA ILE A 351 14.60 -14.54 -1.55
C ILE A 351 14.30 -13.34 -2.45
N ASN A 352 13.83 -12.23 -1.90
CA ASN A 352 13.49 -11.04 -2.67
C ASN A 352 14.72 -10.35 -3.28
N ASP A 353 15.82 -10.24 -2.54
CA ASP A 353 17.09 -9.68 -3.03
C ASP A 353 17.58 -10.49 -4.26
N ARG A 354 17.44 -11.83 -4.22
CA ARG A 354 17.80 -12.71 -5.33
C ARG A 354 16.83 -12.62 -6.51
N ILE A 355 15.52 -12.52 -6.26
CA ILE A 355 14.52 -12.30 -7.33
C ILE A 355 14.78 -10.98 -8.03
N GLU A 356 15.04 -9.90 -7.29
CA GLU A 356 15.32 -8.58 -7.87
C GLU A 356 16.55 -8.60 -8.77
N TYR A 357 17.59 -9.35 -8.38
CA TYR A 357 18.80 -9.50 -9.18
C TYR A 357 18.61 -10.38 -10.43
N LEU A 358 17.86 -11.49 -10.31
CA LEU A 358 17.68 -12.46 -11.39
C LEU A 358 16.52 -12.10 -12.33
N TYR A 359 15.63 -11.21 -11.91
CA TYR A 359 14.42 -10.86 -12.64
C TYR A 359 14.13 -9.36 -12.59
N ASP A 360 13.37 -8.87 -11.61
CA ASP A 360 13.15 -7.45 -11.33
C ASP A 360 12.50 -7.25 -9.95
N ARG A 361 12.38 -5.98 -9.53
CA ARG A 361 11.76 -5.59 -8.25
C ARG A 361 10.26 -5.84 -8.17
N ASP A 362 9.56 -5.84 -9.30
CA ASP A 362 8.09 -5.92 -9.38
C ASP A 362 7.56 -7.33 -9.15
N HIS A 363 8.43 -8.34 -9.28
CA HIS A 363 8.13 -9.75 -8.99
C HIS A 363 8.61 -10.20 -7.61
N THR A 364 9.08 -9.29 -6.75
CA THR A 364 9.40 -9.67 -5.37
C THR A 364 8.17 -10.22 -4.64
N ILE A 365 8.38 -11.15 -3.71
CA ILE A 365 7.32 -11.85 -2.98
C ILE A 365 6.88 -11.02 -1.78
N GLY A 366 5.59 -10.75 -1.69
CA GLY A 366 5.00 -10.04 -0.57
C GLY A 366 4.92 -10.85 0.72
N HIS A 367 4.96 -10.16 1.86
CA HIS A 367 4.87 -10.76 3.19
C HIS A 367 3.51 -11.41 3.49
N ALA A 368 2.44 -11.02 2.79
CA ALA A 368 1.10 -11.57 3.02
C ALA A 368 1.01 -13.10 2.79
N TYR A 369 1.91 -13.69 1.99
CA TYR A 369 1.99 -15.15 1.83
C TYR A 369 2.28 -15.87 3.15
N PHE A 370 2.97 -15.21 4.09
CA PHE A 370 3.39 -15.75 5.37
C PHE A 370 2.54 -15.26 6.55
N MET A 371 1.69 -14.24 6.38
CA MET A 371 0.89 -13.64 7.46
C MET A 371 -0.18 -14.57 8.07
N SER A 372 -0.47 -15.70 7.43
CA SER A 372 -1.32 -16.74 8.02
C SER A 372 -0.62 -17.48 9.16
N LEU A 373 0.72 -17.54 9.14
CA LEU A 373 1.51 -18.13 10.21
C LEU A 373 1.36 -17.28 11.48
N LYS A 374 1.06 -17.96 12.59
CA LYS A 374 1.03 -17.36 13.93
C LYS A 374 2.28 -17.75 14.70
N ASP A 375 2.54 -17.05 15.79
CA ASP A 375 3.65 -17.43 16.66
C ASP A 375 3.46 -18.87 17.16
N GLY A 376 4.50 -19.68 17.01
CA GLY A 376 4.44 -21.13 17.25
C GLY A 376 3.78 -21.94 16.13
N ALA A 377 3.79 -21.45 14.88
CA ALA A 377 3.26 -22.19 13.73
C ALA A 377 4.10 -23.44 13.42
N ASP A 378 3.44 -24.51 13.01
CA ASP A 378 4.13 -25.78 12.71
C ASP A 378 4.89 -25.70 11.37
N ILE A 379 6.03 -26.37 11.29
CA ILE A 379 6.84 -26.47 10.06
C ILE A 379 6.04 -26.98 8.86
N GLU A 380 5.02 -27.81 9.06
CA GLU A 380 4.12 -28.29 8.02
C GLU A 380 3.29 -27.15 7.39
N GLU A 381 2.95 -26.11 8.17
CA GLU A 381 2.25 -24.93 7.65
C GLU A 381 3.17 -24.12 6.73
N LEU A 382 4.44 -23.93 7.14
CA LEU A 382 5.45 -23.29 6.31
C LEU A 382 5.73 -24.10 5.05
N ALA A 383 5.85 -25.42 5.17
CA ALA A 383 6.03 -26.35 4.06
C ALA A 383 4.88 -26.25 3.05
N SER A 384 3.64 -26.15 3.53
CA SER A 384 2.45 -25.97 2.70
C SER A 384 2.48 -24.63 1.95
N ILE A 385 2.92 -23.54 2.59
CA ILE A 385 3.08 -22.24 1.93
C ILE A 385 4.11 -22.33 0.80
N PHE A 386 5.27 -22.94 1.06
CA PHE A 386 6.29 -23.09 0.04
C PHE A 386 5.84 -23.97 -1.13
N LYS A 387 5.29 -25.15 -0.82
CA LYS A 387 4.83 -26.12 -1.81
C LYS A 387 3.72 -25.58 -2.70
N ASN A 388 2.71 -24.93 -2.10
CA ASN A 388 1.47 -24.61 -2.80
C ASN A 388 1.40 -23.16 -3.28
N LYS A 389 2.26 -22.26 -2.79
CA LYS A 389 2.22 -20.84 -3.14
C LYS A 389 3.56 -20.32 -3.66
N ILE A 390 4.65 -20.48 -2.89
CA ILE A 390 5.93 -19.87 -3.25
C ILE A 390 6.58 -20.55 -4.45
N LEU A 391 6.69 -21.88 -4.44
CA LEU A 391 7.34 -22.62 -5.51
C LEU A 391 6.59 -22.48 -6.86
N PRO A 392 5.24 -22.65 -6.92
CA PRO A 392 4.50 -22.40 -8.15
C PRO A 392 4.67 -20.97 -8.69
N LEU A 393 4.73 -19.98 -7.80
CA LEU A 393 4.97 -18.59 -8.18
C LEU A 393 6.36 -18.39 -8.80
N LEU A 394 7.40 -18.99 -8.21
CA LEU A 394 8.75 -18.96 -8.76
C LEU A 394 8.82 -19.69 -10.11
N GLN A 395 8.09 -20.80 -10.29
CA GLN A 395 7.98 -21.49 -11.58
C GLN A 395 7.39 -20.58 -12.65
N GLU A 396 6.35 -19.82 -12.32
CA GLU A 396 5.74 -18.84 -13.24
C GLU A 396 6.73 -17.72 -13.58
N TYR A 397 7.39 -17.14 -12.58
CA TYR A 397 8.33 -16.03 -12.79
C TYR A 397 9.53 -16.41 -13.65
N PHE A 398 10.06 -17.61 -13.44
CA PHE A 398 11.25 -18.09 -14.13
C PHE A 398 10.93 -19.01 -15.31
N TYR A 399 9.66 -19.15 -15.71
CA TYR A 399 9.23 -20.02 -16.81
C TYR A 399 9.79 -21.45 -16.73
N ASP A 400 9.69 -22.06 -15.55
CA ASP A 400 10.27 -23.37 -15.20
C ASP A 400 11.81 -23.48 -15.37
N ASP A 401 12.54 -22.36 -15.31
CA ASP A 401 14.01 -22.33 -15.20
C ASP A 401 14.44 -22.70 -13.77
N TRP A 402 14.53 -24.01 -13.53
CA TRP A 402 14.84 -24.60 -12.23
C TRP A 402 16.21 -24.22 -11.68
N GLU A 403 17.18 -23.87 -12.53
CA GLU A 403 18.50 -23.40 -12.08
C GLU A 403 18.36 -22.04 -11.40
N LYS A 404 17.62 -21.10 -12.00
CA LYS A 404 17.32 -19.81 -11.35
C LYS A 404 16.49 -19.97 -10.08
N ILE A 405 15.51 -20.87 -10.08
CA ILE A 405 14.70 -21.13 -8.87
C ILE A 405 15.59 -21.68 -7.75
N ARG A 406 16.54 -22.59 -8.05
CA ARG A 406 17.54 -23.06 -7.08
C ARG A 406 18.42 -21.93 -6.58
N LEU A 407 18.87 -21.03 -7.45
CA LEU A 407 19.66 -19.85 -7.04
C LEU A 407 18.87 -18.96 -6.07
N VAL A 408 17.59 -18.68 -6.36
CA VAL A 408 16.71 -17.90 -5.46
C VAL A 408 16.60 -18.58 -4.09
N LEU A 409 16.42 -19.90 -4.06
CA LEU A 409 16.27 -20.69 -2.85
C LEU A 409 17.60 -21.12 -2.21
N GLY A 410 18.75 -20.64 -2.71
CA GLY A 410 20.07 -20.92 -2.11
C GLY A 410 20.53 -22.38 -2.24
N ASP A 411 20.07 -23.10 -3.25
CA ASP A 411 20.30 -24.54 -3.45
C ASP A 411 20.08 -25.38 -2.18
N ASN A 412 19.03 -25.02 -1.45
CA ASN A 412 18.80 -25.51 -0.10
C ASN A 412 18.34 -26.97 0.02
N GLY A 413 18.19 -27.69 -1.09
CA GLY A 413 17.76 -29.09 -1.13
C GLY A 413 16.27 -29.31 -1.43
N PHE A 414 15.46 -28.26 -1.58
CA PHE A 414 14.06 -28.40 -2.04
C PHE A 414 13.96 -28.96 -3.46
N ILE A 415 14.91 -28.60 -4.32
CA ILE A 415 14.98 -29.01 -5.71
C ILE A 415 16.33 -29.70 -5.92
N LYS A 416 16.31 -30.90 -6.50
CA LYS A 416 17.53 -31.67 -6.82
C LYS A 416 17.53 -32.07 -8.28
N GLU A 417 18.72 -32.27 -8.81
CA GLU A 417 18.88 -32.88 -10.13
C GLU A 417 18.41 -34.33 -10.08
N LYS A 418 17.55 -34.69 -11.02
CA LYS A 418 17.01 -36.02 -11.18
C LYS A 418 17.98 -36.84 -12.03
N GLU A 419 18.32 -38.04 -11.57
CA GLU A 419 19.13 -38.96 -12.35
C GLU A 419 18.45 -39.29 -13.70
N LYS A 420 19.23 -39.24 -14.77
CA LYS A 420 18.76 -39.55 -16.12
C LYS A 420 18.74 -41.07 -16.31
N ASP A 421 17.56 -41.65 -16.46
CA ASP A 421 17.45 -43.01 -16.97
C ASP A 421 17.61 -42.99 -18.50
N ARG A 422 18.84 -43.28 -18.96
CA ARG A 422 19.22 -43.27 -20.38
C ARG A 422 18.38 -44.23 -21.22
N LYS A 423 17.76 -45.24 -20.61
CA LYS A 423 16.90 -46.21 -21.31
C LYS A 423 15.58 -45.60 -21.80
N LEU A 424 15.19 -44.43 -21.27
CA LEU A 424 13.95 -43.76 -21.66
C LEU A 424 14.07 -42.98 -23.00
N LEU A 425 15.29 -42.71 -23.46
CA LEU A 425 15.57 -41.99 -24.71
C LEU A 425 16.15 -42.93 -25.77
N VAL A 426 15.46 -44.05 -26.01
CA VAL A 426 15.84 -45.00 -27.08
C VAL A 426 14.81 -44.92 -28.20
N LEU A 427 15.27 -44.62 -29.41
CA LEU A 427 14.46 -44.68 -30.63
C LEU A 427 15.18 -45.57 -31.64
N ASP A 428 14.51 -46.59 -32.16
CA ASP A 428 15.06 -47.57 -33.12
C ASP A 428 16.38 -48.24 -32.66
N GLY A 429 16.49 -48.54 -31.37
CA GLY A 429 17.68 -49.19 -30.79
C GLY A 429 18.90 -48.27 -30.67
N LYS A 430 18.75 -46.97 -30.94
CA LYS A 430 19.78 -45.94 -30.69
C LYS A 430 19.43 -45.16 -29.44
N GLU A 431 20.38 -45.06 -28.53
CA GLU A 431 20.32 -44.15 -27.39
C GLU A 431 20.55 -42.72 -27.86
N TYR A 432 19.69 -41.80 -27.40
CA TYR A 432 19.82 -40.38 -27.64
C TYR A 432 20.27 -39.70 -26.35
N GLU A 433 21.32 -38.89 -26.43
CA GLU A 433 21.79 -38.06 -25.33
C GLU A 433 21.19 -36.66 -25.42
N THR A 434 20.92 -36.08 -24.24
CA THR A 434 20.48 -34.69 -24.13
C THR A 434 21.21 -34.02 -22.99
N ASP A 435 21.69 -32.80 -23.23
CA ASP A 435 22.29 -31.94 -22.20
C ASP A 435 21.26 -31.39 -21.21
N LYS A 436 19.95 -31.56 -21.50
CA LYS A 436 18.87 -31.08 -20.62
C LYS A 436 19.00 -31.68 -19.23
N ILE A 437 19.20 -30.85 -18.22
CA ILE A 437 19.18 -31.26 -16.82
C ILE A 437 17.71 -31.44 -16.42
N LEU A 438 17.40 -32.55 -15.75
CA LEU A 438 16.08 -32.79 -15.18
C LEU A 438 16.14 -32.49 -13.69
N TYR A 439 15.07 -31.89 -13.17
CA TYR A 439 14.95 -31.58 -11.76
C TYR A 439 13.75 -32.29 -11.16
N GLU A 440 13.84 -32.57 -9.87
CA GLU A 440 12.74 -33.07 -9.06
C GLU A 440 12.62 -32.29 -7.75
N ILE A 441 11.38 -32.12 -7.30
CA ILE A 441 11.06 -31.48 -6.03
C ILE A 441 11.09 -32.54 -4.94
N LYS A 442 11.83 -32.30 -3.85
CA LYS A 442 11.88 -33.20 -2.68
C LYS A 442 10.91 -32.70 -1.62
N PHE A 443 9.73 -33.31 -1.54
CA PHE A 443 8.67 -32.84 -0.64
C PHE A 443 9.02 -32.97 0.84
N GLU A 444 9.78 -33.99 1.20
CA GLU A 444 10.29 -34.20 2.56
C GLU A 444 11.25 -33.08 2.97
N ALA A 445 11.97 -32.48 2.01
CA ALA A 445 12.93 -31.42 2.29
C ALA A 445 12.28 -30.14 2.82
N PHE A 446 10.99 -29.88 2.51
CA PHE A 446 10.24 -28.75 3.08
C PHE A 446 9.93 -28.92 4.58
N LYS A 447 10.15 -30.10 5.15
CA LYS A 447 9.92 -30.35 6.59
C LYS A 447 11.19 -30.20 7.41
N GLU A 448 12.33 -29.95 6.76
CA GLU A 448 13.64 -29.85 7.41
C GLU A 448 14.03 -28.37 7.60
N PRO A 449 14.09 -27.86 8.86
CA PRO A 449 14.41 -26.48 9.16
C PRO A 449 15.71 -25.96 8.55
N GLU A 450 16.73 -26.81 8.52
CA GLU A 450 18.07 -26.48 8.01
C GLU A 450 18.02 -26.05 6.55
N ASN A 451 17.06 -26.55 5.77
CA ASN A 451 16.88 -26.15 4.39
C ASN A 451 16.28 -24.74 4.26
N TYR A 452 15.49 -24.27 5.23
CA TYR A 452 15.05 -22.87 5.22
C TYR A 452 16.17 -21.94 5.65
N ILE A 453 16.97 -22.34 6.64
CA ILE A 453 18.09 -21.56 7.17
C ILE A 453 19.15 -21.32 6.08
N LYS A 454 19.50 -22.35 5.30
CA LYS A 454 20.41 -22.25 4.13
C LYS A 454 20.01 -21.22 3.08
N ILE A 455 18.75 -20.75 3.06
CA ILE A 455 18.32 -19.73 2.11
C ILE A 455 19.08 -18.42 2.38
N TYR A 456 19.37 -18.09 3.63
CA TYR A 456 19.92 -16.80 4.07
C TYR A 456 21.26 -16.89 4.81
N GLU A 457 21.84 -18.09 4.93
CA GLU A 457 23.27 -18.29 5.22
C GLU A 457 24.11 -18.18 3.94
#